data_AF-A0A3C0GM29-F1
#
_entry.id   AF-A0A3C0GM29-F1
#
_cell.length_a   1.000
_cell.length_b   1.000
_cell.length_c   1.000
_cell.angle_alpha   90.00
_cell.angle_beta   90.00
_cell.angle_gamma   90.00
#
_symmetry.space_group_name_H-M   'P 1'
#
loop_
_entity.id
_entity.type
_entity.pdbx_description
1 polymer ?
#
loop_
_entity_poly.entity_id
_entity_poly.type
_entity_poly.pdbx_seq_one_letter_code
_entity_poly.pdbx_strand_id
1 'polypeptide(L)'
;MPTKRITLLGCLALLAACSPRAADSAADTAAPVAPVASAAAAIAPAVPASPAPADAPASQADEGDEGDQASGMPDLDQLNAARAAAGCEVPNDVGELRDIRIYCTMPADVRAFIVRENTCQHFAGEDAYDEARRVELEQASAEFCDGREARFEALYTQYFDDCATREGLIALGRRYDLFTDTAPDHCRPQDAG
;
A
#
# COMPACT_ATOMS: atom_id res chain seq x y z
N MET A 1 -21.73 45.71 -23.97
CA MET A 1 -20.66 45.81 -24.99
C MET A 1 -20.30 44.41 -25.46
N PRO A 2 -19.97 44.24 -26.76
CA PRO A 2 -20.03 42.97 -27.47
C PRO A 2 -18.86 42.02 -27.22
N THR A 3 -19.18 40.74 -27.36
CA THR A 3 -18.37 39.52 -27.42
C THR A 3 -17.07 39.63 -28.23
N LYS A 4 -16.00 38.98 -27.74
CA LYS A 4 -14.98 38.36 -28.59
C LYS A 4 -14.60 36.97 -28.05
N ARG A 5 -15.16 35.96 -28.72
CA ARG A 5 -14.62 34.60 -28.80
C ARG A 5 -13.35 34.68 -29.66
N ILE A 6 -12.21 34.20 -29.16
CA ILE A 6 -11.00 33.99 -29.98
C ILE A 6 -10.62 32.51 -29.90
N THR A 7 -11.09 31.83 -30.94
CA THR A 7 -10.62 30.65 -31.66
C THR A 7 -9.27 30.03 -31.23
N LEU A 8 -9.32 28.71 -30.96
CA LEU A 8 -8.19 27.78 -31.05
C LEU A 8 -7.66 27.69 -32.50
N LEU A 9 -6.37 27.97 -32.68
CA LEU A 9 -5.50 27.34 -33.70
C LEU A 9 -4.34 26.74 -32.88
N GLY A 10 -4.00 25.45 -32.93
CA GLY A 10 -3.87 24.61 -34.11
C GLY A 10 -2.39 24.56 -34.51
N CYS A 11 -1.55 23.84 -33.75
CA CYS A 11 -0.21 23.44 -34.16
C CYS A 11 0.02 21.97 -33.80
N LEU A 12 -0.51 21.11 -34.67
CA LEU A 12 -0.27 19.68 -34.70
C LEU A 12 0.67 19.42 -35.88
N ALA A 13 1.97 19.29 -35.63
CA ALA A 13 2.94 18.64 -36.51
C ALA A 13 4.35 18.67 -35.89
N LEU A 14 4.84 17.51 -35.43
CA LEU A 14 6.19 17.01 -35.74
C LEU A 14 6.33 15.57 -35.18
N LEU A 15 5.94 14.61 -36.01
CA LEU A 15 6.36 13.22 -35.93
C LEU A 15 7.61 13.07 -36.82
N ALA A 16 8.77 12.76 -36.21
CA ALA A 16 9.90 12.19 -36.91
C ALA A 16 10.68 11.25 -35.97
N ALA A 17 10.28 9.98 -36.05
CA ALA A 17 11.04 8.75 -35.88
C ALA A 17 12.41 8.80 -35.16
N CYS A 18 12.48 8.13 -34.01
CA CYS A 18 13.69 7.42 -33.58
C CYS A 18 13.27 6.12 -32.87
N SER A 19 13.04 5.07 -33.66
CA SER A 19 12.96 3.69 -33.15
C SER A 19 14.35 3.09 -33.14
N PRO A 20 14.85 2.53 -32.02
CA PRO A 20 15.96 1.59 -32.07
C PRO A 20 15.46 0.22 -32.55
N ARG A 21 16.18 -0.27 -33.56
CA ARG A 21 15.98 -1.50 -34.32
C ARG A 21 16.39 -2.71 -33.46
N ALA A 22 15.51 -3.68 -33.32
CA ALA A 22 15.86 -5.03 -32.88
C ALA A 22 16.77 -5.66 -33.95
N ALA A 23 17.93 -6.17 -33.52
CA ALA A 23 18.78 -7.02 -34.34
C ALA A 23 18.68 -8.45 -33.79
N ASP A 24 18.01 -9.30 -34.54
CA ASP A 24 18.16 -10.75 -34.46
C ASP A 24 19.55 -11.14 -34.97
N SER A 25 20.26 -11.96 -34.18
CA SER A 25 21.21 -12.93 -34.72
C SER A 25 20.96 -14.27 -34.04
N ALA A 26 20.66 -15.24 -34.89
CA ALA A 26 20.28 -16.60 -34.56
C ALA A 26 21.45 -17.45 -34.05
N ALA A 27 21.09 -18.39 -33.18
CA ALA A 27 21.48 -19.80 -33.09
C ALA A 27 22.91 -20.24 -33.48
N ASP A 28 23.61 -20.77 -32.48
CA ASP A 28 24.44 -22.00 -32.52
C ASP A 28 24.83 -22.29 -31.05
N THR A 29 24.83 -23.48 -30.44
CA THR A 29 24.69 -24.88 -30.83
C THR A 29 24.32 -25.65 -29.55
N ALA A 30 23.52 -26.72 -29.67
CA ALA A 30 23.19 -27.61 -28.56
C ALA A 30 24.38 -28.51 -28.13
N ALA A 31 24.54 -28.72 -26.82
CA ALA A 31 24.98 -30.01 -26.28
C ALA A 31 24.48 -30.18 -24.82
N PRO A 32 23.96 -31.36 -24.45
CA PRO A 32 23.30 -31.60 -23.17
C PRO A 32 24.30 -32.08 -22.10
N VAL A 33 24.09 -31.66 -20.85
CA VAL A 33 24.68 -32.33 -19.68
C VAL A 33 23.58 -32.67 -18.68
N ALA A 34 23.66 -33.91 -18.23
CA ALA A 34 22.65 -34.73 -17.57
C ALA A 34 22.17 -34.19 -16.20
N PRO A 35 21.00 -34.67 -15.73
CA PRO A 35 20.44 -34.25 -14.45
C PRO A 35 21.14 -34.95 -13.29
N VAL A 36 21.60 -34.19 -12.31
CA VAL A 36 21.87 -34.71 -10.96
C VAL A 36 20.57 -34.66 -10.17
N ALA A 37 19.96 -35.83 -10.04
CA ALA A 37 18.96 -36.10 -9.01
C ALA A 37 19.66 -36.31 -7.65
N SER A 38 18.86 -36.22 -6.59
CA SER A 38 19.15 -36.52 -5.16
C SER A 38 19.42 -35.26 -4.34
N ALA A 39 18.72 -34.97 -3.24
CA ALA A 39 17.86 -35.81 -2.42
C ALA A 39 16.75 -34.97 -1.76
N ALA A 40 15.59 -35.60 -1.62
CA ALA A 40 14.59 -35.23 -0.64
C ALA A 40 15.19 -35.30 0.78
N ALA A 41 14.91 -34.29 1.59
CA ALA A 41 14.91 -34.41 3.03
C ALA A 41 13.86 -33.46 3.59
N ALA A 42 12.64 -34.00 3.73
CA ALA A 42 11.65 -33.48 4.63
C ALA A 42 12.16 -33.60 6.06
N ILE A 43 12.27 -32.49 6.79
CA ILE A 43 12.24 -32.51 8.25
C ILE A 43 11.47 -31.28 8.72
N ALA A 44 10.18 -31.45 8.96
CA ALA A 44 9.44 -30.64 9.90
C ALA A 44 9.79 -31.10 11.33
N PRO A 45 9.95 -30.20 12.31
CA PRO A 45 9.63 -30.53 13.68
C PRO A 45 8.18 -30.12 13.98
N ALA A 46 7.40 -31.13 14.36
CA ALA A 46 6.12 -30.97 15.01
C ALA A 46 6.29 -30.36 16.42
N VAL A 47 5.50 -29.30 16.68
CA VAL A 47 4.81 -28.85 17.91
C VAL A 47 5.26 -29.35 19.31
N PRO A 48 5.04 -28.50 20.33
CA PRO A 48 3.87 -28.80 21.16
C PRO A 48 2.95 -27.59 21.38
N ALA A 49 1.65 -27.91 21.42
CA ALA A 49 0.60 -27.02 21.89
C ALA A 49 0.57 -26.95 23.44
N SER A 50 0.21 -25.76 23.93
CA SER A 50 -0.53 -25.46 25.19
C SER A 50 0.21 -25.61 26.54
N PRO A 51 -0.12 -24.81 27.59
CA PRO A 51 -1.48 -24.34 27.93
C PRO A 51 -1.65 -22.85 28.34
N ALA A 52 -2.88 -22.35 28.21
CA ALA A 52 -3.47 -21.31 29.08
C ALA A 52 -4.25 -22.04 30.21
N PRO A 53 -4.62 -21.42 31.36
CA PRO A 53 -4.98 -20.01 31.55
C PRO A 53 -4.54 -19.37 32.91
N ALA A 54 -5.10 -18.18 33.19
CA ALA A 54 -5.04 -17.34 34.41
C ALA A 54 -3.91 -16.29 34.39
N ASP A 55 -4.11 -14.99 34.57
CA ASP A 55 -5.21 -14.19 35.14
C ASP A 55 -5.34 -12.85 34.41
N ALA A 56 -6.57 -12.38 34.24
CA ALA A 56 -6.85 -10.99 33.89
C ALA A 56 -6.78 -10.12 35.15
N PRO A 57 -6.10 -8.98 35.12
CA PRO A 57 -6.55 -7.82 35.87
C PRO A 57 -7.34 -6.91 34.94
N ALA A 58 -8.58 -6.66 35.36
CA ALA A 58 -9.39 -5.59 34.86
C ALA A 58 -8.70 -4.22 35.03
N SER A 59 -8.96 -3.36 34.05
CA SER A 59 -9.04 -1.90 34.17
C SER A 59 -7.80 -1.15 34.68
N GLN A 60 -7.11 -0.51 33.75
CA GLN A 60 -6.86 0.91 33.91
C GLN A 60 -7.53 1.64 32.75
N ALA A 61 -8.63 2.33 33.09
CA ALA A 61 -9.06 3.48 32.34
C ALA A 61 -7.93 4.51 32.49
N ASP A 62 -7.19 4.75 31.41
CA ASP A 62 -6.38 5.96 31.31
C ASP A 62 -7.27 7.01 30.66
N GLU A 63 -7.56 8.01 31.48
CA GLU A 63 -8.41 9.13 31.19
C GLU A 63 -7.71 10.04 30.17
N GLY A 64 -8.46 10.43 29.13
CA GLY A 64 -8.25 11.59 28.25
C GLY A 64 -6.87 12.21 28.17
N ASP A 65 -6.18 11.94 27.05
CA ASP A 65 -5.20 12.85 26.48
C ASP A 65 -5.64 13.22 25.05
N GLU A 66 -6.70 14.04 24.97
CA GLU A 66 -6.99 14.84 23.78
C GLU A 66 -6.09 16.08 23.82
N GLY A 67 -4.84 15.93 23.41
CA GLY A 67 -3.94 17.06 23.29
C GLY A 67 -2.52 16.63 23.06
N ASP A 68 -2.06 16.78 21.82
CA ASP A 68 -0.68 16.54 21.37
C ASP A 68 -0.40 15.10 20.91
N GLN A 69 -0.96 14.71 19.76
CA GLN A 69 -0.33 13.65 18.96
C GLN A 69 1.01 14.16 18.49
N ALA A 70 2.00 13.94 19.35
CA ALA A 70 3.40 14.19 19.14
C ALA A 70 3.76 13.73 17.72
N SER A 71 4.46 14.59 17.00
CA SER A 71 5.03 14.33 15.67
C SER A 71 6.14 13.27 15.69
N GLY A 72 6.06 12.28 16.59
CA GLY A 72 6.98 11.17 16.73
C GLY A 72 6.46 9.95 15.98
N MET A 73 7.37 9.25 15.30
CA MET A 73 7.10 7.92 14.76
C MET A 73 6.58 7.02 15.88
N PRO A 74 5.51 6.23 15.67
CA PRO A 74 5.05 5.27 16.66
C PRO A 74 6.19 4.31 17.00
N ASP A 75 6.38 4.03 18.30
CA ASP A 75 7.37 3.05 18.70
C ASP A 75 6.93 1.62 18.33
N LEU A 76 7.88 0.69 18.34
CA LEU A 76 7.64 -0.70 17.93
C LEU A 76 6.60 -1.41 18.83
N ASP A 77 6.55 -1.06 20.12
CA ASP A 77 5.63 -1.69 21.07
C ASP A 77 4.19 -1.25 20.78
N GLN A 78 3.96 0.01 20.40
CA GLN A 78 2.67 0.51 19.94
C GLN A 78 2.19 -0.22 18.68
N LEU A 79 3.07 -0.41 17.70
CA LEU A 79 2.73 -1.15 16.48
C LEU A 79 2.38 -2.61 16.79
N ASN A 80 3.16 -3.26 17.64
CA ASN A 80 2.91 -4.65 18.04
C ASN A 80 1.61 -4.80 18.84
N ALA A 81 1.32 -3.89 19.76
CA ALA A 81 0.06 -3.88 20.50
C ALA A 81 -1.14 -3.70 19.55
N ALA A 82 -1.04 -2.81 18.55
CA ALA A 82 -2.09 -2.62 17.56
C ALA A 82 -2.31 -3.85 16.69
N ARG A 83 -1.23 -4.54 16.26
CA ARG A 83 -1.35 -5.80 15.51
C ARG A 83 -1.96 -6.93 16.36
N ALA A 84 -1.59 -7.02 17.63
CA ALA A 84 -2.16 -8.01 18.56
C ALA A 84 -3.66 -7.76 18.84
N ALA A 85 -4.08 -6.50 18.84
CA ALA A 85 -5.48 -6.12 18.98
C ALA A 85 -6.28 -6.22 17.67
N ALA A 86 -5.62 -6.38 16.53
CA ALA A 86 -6.29 -6.48 15.24
C ALA A 86 -7.07 -7.80 15.16
N GLY A 87 -8.31 -7.75 14.63
CA GLY A 87 -9.19 -8.92 14.52
C GLY A 87 -8.75 -9.99 13.51
N CYS A 88 -7.55 -9.87 12.95
CA CYS A 88 -6.93 -10.76 11.97
C CYS A 88 -5.41 -10.55 11.95
N GLU A 89 -4.68 -11.42 11.24
CA GLU A 89 -3.24 -11.24 11.03
C GLU A 89 -2.95 -10.01 10.16
N VAL A 90 -2.11 -9.11 10.66
CA VAL A 90 -1.64 -7.90 9.96
C VAL A 90 -0.17 -8.10 9.59
N PRO A 91 0.21 -8.00 8.30
CA PRO A 91 1.61 -8.10 7.87
C PRO A 91 2.50 -7.03 8.51
N ASN A 92 3.79 -7.34 8.66
CA ASN A 92 4.79 -6.37 9.15
C ASN A 92 4.95 -5.17 8.20
N ASP A 93 4.68 -5.37 6.91
CA ASP A 93 4.74 -4.34 5.87
C ASP A 93 3.66 -3.25 6.05
N VAL A 94 2.65 -3.47 6.91
CA VAL A 94 1.73 -2.41 7.35
C VAL A 94 2.35 -1.72 8.56
N GLY A 95 3.08 -0.64 8.29
CA GLY A 95 3.89 0.10 9.28
C GLY A 95 3.16 1.26 9.95
N GLU A 96 2.09 1.77 9.33
CA GLU A 96 1.35 2.91 9.84
C GLU A 96 0.32 2.50 10.91
N LEU A 97 0.40 3.10 12.11
CA LEU A 97 -0.45 2.73 13.24
C LEU A 97 -1.95 2.83 12.92
N ARG A 98 -2.37 3.88 12.18
CA ARG A 98 -3.78 4.01 11.82
C ARG A 98 -4.20 3.05 10.69
N ASP A 99 -3.25 2.52 9.90
CA ASP A 99 -3.53 1.49 8.89
C ASP A 99 -3.69 0.11 9.53
N ILE A 100 -2.84 -0.22 10.50
CA ILE A 100 -2.96 -1.45 11.30
C ILE A 100 -4.36 -1.52 11.94
N ARG A 101 -4.83 -0.41 12.50
CA ARG A 101 -6.14 -0.33 13.17
C ARG A 101 -7.33 -0.61 12.25
N ILE A 102 -7.26 -0.21 10.97
CA ILE A 102 -8.35 -0.43 10.00
C ILE A 102 -8.17 -1.72 9.20
N TYR A 103 -6.97 -2.30 9.16
CA TYR A 103 -6.62 -3.37 8.23
C TYR A 103 -7.62 -4.51 8.23
N CYS A 104 -7.96 -5.03 9.41
CA CYS A 104 -8.83 -6.21 9.52
C CYS A 104 -10.32 -5.94 9.28
N THR A 105 -10.75 -4.68 9.23
CA THR A 105 -12.13 -4.32 8.86
C THR A 105 -12.28 -4.06 7.37
N MET A 106 -11.16 -3.98 6.63
CA MET A 106 -11.17 -3.69 5.20
C MET A 106 -11.35 -4.96 4.34
N PRO A 107 -12.02 -4.84 3.18
CA PRO A 107 -12.06 -5.90 2.18
C PRO A 107 -10.68 -6.34 1.71
N ALA A 108 -10.58 -7.57 1.17
CA ALA A 108 -9.29 -8.19 0.84
C ALA A 108 -8.46 -7.42 -0.20
N ASP A 109 -9.10 -6.82 -1.21
CA ASP A 109 -8.45 -5.98 -2.22
C ASP A 109 -7.96 -4.65 -1.63
N VAL A 110 -8.72 -4.03 -0.72
CA VAL A 110 -8.29 -2.85 0.02
C VAL A 110 -7.12 -3.19 0.96
N ARG A 111 -7.13 -4.35 1.63
CA ARG A 111 -5.98 -4.83 2.42
C ARG A 111 -4.72 -5.02 1.57
N ALA A 112 -4.86 -5.63 0.39
CA ALA A 112 -3.75 -5.78 -0.54
C ALA A 112 -3.20 -4.41 -1.00
N PHE A 113 -4.10 -3.44 -1.22
CA PHE A 113 -3.70 -2.07 -1.52
C PHE A 113 -2.96 -1.40 -0.36
N ILE A 114 -3.45 -1.53 0.89
CA ILE A 114 -2.77 -0.99 2.09
C ILE A 114 -1.34 -1.53 2.20
N VAL A 115 -1.13 -2.84 2.04
CA VAL A 115 0.21 -3.46 2.08
C VAL A 115 1.11 -2.85 1.00
N ARG A 116 0.63 -2.78 -0.24
CA ARG A 116 1.40 -2.22 -1.35
C ARG A 116 1.73 -0.74 -1.14
N GLU A 117 0.76 0.03 -0.64
CA GLU A 117 0.90 1.45 -0.40
C GLU A 117 1.94 1.72 0.70
N ASN A 118 1.84 1.04 1.84
CA ASN A 118 2.85 1.15 2.91
C ASN A 118 4.25 0.76 2.40
N THR A 119 4.35 -0.31 1.60
CA THR A 119 5.62 -0.73 1.00
C THR A 119 6.19 0.34 0.07
N CYS A 120 5.37 0.96 -0.78
CA CYS A 120 5.84 2.08 -1.59
C CYS A 120 6.33 3.25 -0.73
N GLN A 121 5.56 3.65 0.28
CA GLN A 121 5.94 4.79 1.12
C GLN A 121 7.23 4.54 1.88
N HIS A 122 7.48 3.29 2.28
CA HIS A 122 8.77 2.88 2.83
C HIS A 122 9.92 3.20 1.87
N PHE A 123 9.84 2.77 0.61
CA PHE A 123 10.90 3.05 -0.39
C PHE A 123 10.95 4.51 -0.85
N ALA A 124 9.79 5.18 -0.98
CA ALA A 124 9.71 6.56 -1.48
C ALA A 124 10.36 7.58 -0.54
N GLY A 125 10.47 7.25 0.76
CA GLY A 125 11.12 8.08 1.77
C GLY A 125 12.63 7.86 1.92
N GLU A 126 13.23 6.95 1.16
CA GLU A 126 14.63 6.57 1.35
C GLU A 126 15.61 7.33 0.46
N ASP A 127 16.81 7.56 0.99
CA ASP A 127 17.88 8.25 0.29
C ASP A 127 18.71 7.30 -0.60
N ALA A 128 18.90 7.70 -1.86
CA ALA A 128 19.84 7.07 -2.79
C ALA A 128 21.29 7.49 -2.52
N TYR A 129 21.84 7.12 -1.35
CA TYR A 129 23.16 7.56 -0.90
C TYR A 129 24.33 7.04 -1.76
N ASP A 130 24.09 6.01 -2.56
CA ASP A 130 24.99 5.54 -3.60
C ASP A 130 24.22 5.01 -4.82
N GLU A 131 24.98 4.67 -5.86
CA GLU A 131 24.44 4.20 -7.14
C GLU A 131 23.73 2.85 -7.04
N ALA A 132 24.23 1.94 -6.19
CA ALA A 132 23.60 0.64 -6.00
C ALA A 132 22.24 0.80 -5.33
N ARG A 133 22.17 1.65 -4.30
CA ARG A 133 20.92 2.00 -3.62
C ARG A 133 19.95 2.70 -4.57
N ARG A 134 20.42 3.64 -5.41
CA ARG A 134 19.58 4.29 -6.42
C ARG A 134 18.87 3.28 -7.32
N VAL A 135 19.59 2.29 -7.84
CA VAL A 135 19.02 1.25 -8.71
C VAL A 135 17.99 0.39 -7.97
N GLU A 136 18.25 0.05 -6.70
CA GLU A 136 17.30 -0.69 -5.87
C GLU A 136 16.00 0.09 -5.65
N LEU A 137 16.10 1.37 -5.27
CA LEU A 137 14.94 2.23 -5.05
C LEU A 137 14.12 2.44 -6.32
N GLU A 138 14.77 2.55 -7.49
CA GLU A 138 14.08 2.63 -8.78
C GLU A 138 13.30 1.35 -9.11
N GLN A 139 13.88 0.18 -8.84
CA GLN A 139 13.20 -1.10 -9.04
C GLN A 139 12.01 -1.25 -8.08
N ALA A 140 12.22 -0.95 -6.79
CA ALA A 140 11.17 -1.00 -5.79
C ALA A 140 10.04 0.00 -6.08
N SER A 141 10.37 1.20 -6.55
CA SER A 141 9.39 2.19 -6.97
C SER A 141 8.56 1.71 -8.16
N ALA A 142 9.19 1.11 -9.16
CA ALA A 142 8.48 0.54 -10.30
C ALA A 142 7.54 -0.61 -9.86
N GLU A 143 7.96 -1.43 -8.91
CA GLU A 143 7.15 -2.55 -8.40
C GLU A 143 5.97 -2.08 -7.53
N PHE A 144 6.25 -1.22 -6.53
CA PHE A 144 5.31 -0.89 -5.46
C PHE A 144 4.64 0.48 -5.60
N CYS A 145 5.18 1.41 -6.40
CA CYS A 145 4.63 2.75 -6.53
C CYS A 145 3.87 2.97 -7.83
N ASP A 146 4.30 2.38 -8.95
CA ASP A 146 3.68 2.61 -10.26
C ASP A 146 2.18 2.31 -10.27
N GLY A 147 1.35 3.21 -10.80
CA GLY A 147 -0.09 3.06 -10.95
C GLY A 147 -0.89 3.12 -9.64
N ARG A 148 -0.31 3.67 -8.57
CA ARG A 148 -0.94 3.84 -7.25
C ARG A 148 -2.26 4.60 -7.32
N GLU A 149 -2.32 5.71 -8.05
CA GLU A 149 -3.52 6.56 -8.17
C GLU A 149 -4.65 5.81 -8.87
N ALA A 150 -4.34 5.15 -9.99
CA ALA A 150 -5.34 4.40 -10.75
C ALA A 150 -5.91 3.21 -9.96
N ARG A 151 -5.09 2.54 -9.14
CA ARG A 151 -5.57 1.47 -8.25
C ARG A 151 -6.46 2.02 -7.13
N PHE A 152 -6.06 3.14 -6.52
CA PHE A 152 -6.87 3.79 -5.51
C PHE A 152 -8.22 4.24 -6.07
N GLU A 153 -8.23 4.90 -7.24
CA GLU A 153 -9.44 5.33 -7.91
C GLU A 153 -10.37 4.13 -8.19
N ALA A 154 -9.83 3.03 -8.69
CA ALA A 154 -10.61 1.82 -8.94
C ALA A 154 -11.30 1.29 -7.67
N LEU A 155 -10.58 1.22 -6.55
CA LEU A 155 -11.15 0.82 -5.25
C LEU A 155 -12.20 1.83 -4.76
N TYR A 156 -11.90 3.13 -4.87
CA TYR A 156 -12.78 4.20 -4.45
C TYR A 156 -14.10 4.22 -5.23
N THR A 157 -14.06 3.90 -6.52
CA THR A 157 -15.24 3.70 -7.37
C THR A 157 -15.96 2.40 -7.04
N GLN A 158 -15.24 1.28 -6.85
CA GLN A 158 -15.82 -0.02 -6.57
C GLN A 158 -16.64 -0.02 -5.26
N TYR A 159 -16.13 0.62 -4.21
CA TYR A 159 -16.77 0.69 -2.90
C TYR A 159 -17.66 1.92 -2.72
N PHE A 160 -18.23 2.45 -3.81
CA PHE A 160 -19.07 3.66 -3.77
C PHE A 160 -20.25 3.57 -2.78
N ASP A 161 -20.91 2.41 -2.73
CA ASP A 161 -22.10 2.15 -1.90
C ASP A 161 -21.78 1.53 -0.52
N ASP A 162 -20.53 1.14 -0.27
CA ASP A 162 -20.08 0.64 1.04
C ASP A 162 -19.44 1.78 1.82
N CYS A 163 -20.24 2.49 2.61
CA CYS A 163 -19.78 3.68 3.29
C CYS A 163 -18.68 3.43 4.33
N ALA A 164 -18.64 2.27 4.99
CA ALA A 164 -17.59 1.96 5.95
C ALA A 164 -16.23 1.80 5.23
N THR A 165 -16.21 1.05 4.13
CA THR A 165 -15.00 0.91 3.31
C THR A 165 -14.62 2.24 2.66
N ARG A 166 -15.61 3.02 2.21
CA ARG A 166 -15.41 4.34 1.58
C ARG A 166 -14.75 5.34 2.53
N GLU A 167 -15.23 5.43 3.77
CA GLU A 167 -14.63 6.27 4.79
C GLU A 167 -13.18 5.86 5.07
N GLY A 168 -12.93 4.56 5.16
CA GLY A 168 -11.58 4.00 5.25
C GLY A 168 -10.67 4.43 4.11
N LEU A 169 -11.14 4.30 2.86
CA LEU A 169 -10.40 4.72 1.67
C LEU A 169 -10.16 6.24 1.63
N ILE A 170 -11.09 7.07 2.08
CA ILE A 170 -10.88 8.53 2.18
C ILE A 170 -9.77 8.84 3.20
N ALA A 171 -9.81 8.21 4.37
CA ALA A 171 -8.79 8.40 5.40
C ALA A 171 -7.41 7.91 4.95
N LEU A 172 -7.36 6.77 4.25
CA LEU A 172 -6.15 6.21 3.65
C LEU A 172 -5.61 7.14 2.55
N GLY A 173 -6.46 7.53 1.61
CA GLY A 173 -6.09 8.36 0.47
C GLY A 173 -5.60 9.73 0.87
N ARG A 174 -6.16 10.35 1.92
CA ARG A 174 -5.64 11.61 2.46
C ARG A 174 -4.26 11.50 3.09
N ARG A 175 -3.94 10.34 3.68
CA ARG A 175 -2.64 10.14 4.33
C ARG A 175 -1.52 9.96 3.31
N TYR A 176 -1.85 9.35 2.18
CA TYR A 176 -0.90 9.02 1.11
C TYR A 176 -1.03 9.94 -0.10
N ASP A 177 -1.68 11.09 0.05
CA ASP A 177 -1.89 12.10 -1.00
C ASP A 177 -2.57 11.59 -2.28
N LEU A 178 -3.43 10.58 -2.15
CA LEU A 178 -4.24 10.00 -3.23
C LEU A 178 -5.67 10.55 -3.28
N PHE A 179 -6.10 11.30 -2.25
CA PHE A 179 -7.44 11.89 -2.18
C PHE A 179 -7.42 13.31 -1.58
N THR A 180 -7.64 14.31 -2.43
CA THR A 180 -7.66 15.73 -2.04
C THR A 180 -9.07 16.34 -2.04
N ASP A 181 -10.07 15.59 -2.51
CA ASP A 181 -11.43 16.09 -2.68
C ASP A 181 -12.22 16.11 -1.37
N THR A 182 -13.41 16.71 -1.44
CA THR A 182 -14.38 16.64 -0.35
C THR A 182 -15.04 15.27 -0.34
N ALA A 183 -15.17 14.68 0.85
CA ALA A 183 -15.95 13.45 1.03
C ALA A 183 -17.40 13.66 0.54
N PRO A 184 -17.97 12.72 -0.21
CA PRO A 184 -19.31 12.86 -0.76
C PRO A 184 -20.39 12.72 0.32
N ASP A 185 -21.50 13.42 0.13
CA ASP A 185 -22.57 13.54 1.14
C ASP A 185 -23.27 12.21 1.47
N HIS A 186 -23.33 11.27 0.52
CA HIS A 186 -24.13 10.05 0.69
C HIS A 186 -23.56 9.04 1.68
N CYS A 187 -22.31 9.21 2.11
CA CYS A 187 -21.70 8.43 3.18
C CYS A 187 -21.44 9.24 4.44
N ARG A 188 -21.94 10.49 4.54
CA ARG A 188 -21.84 11.24 5.79
C ARG A 188 -22.74 10.57 6.84
N PRO A 189 -22.23 10.31 8.06
CA PRO A 189 -23.09 9.99 9.19
C PRO A 189 -24.10 11.14 9.33
N GLN A 190 -25.40 10.83 9.31
CA GLN A 190 -26.39 11.86 9.61
C GLN A 190 -26.19 12.26 11.07
N ASP A 191 -25.86 13.52 11.31
CA ASP A 191 -25.74 14.06 12.66
C ASP A 191 -26.99 13.68 13.46
N ALA A 192 -26.81 12.91 14.53
CA ALA A 192 -27.87 12.59 15.46
C ALA A 192 -28.32 13.90 16.13
N GLY A 193 -29.42 14.47 15.63
CA GLY A 193 -30.09 15.64 16.19
C GLY A 193 -30.86 15.34 17.46
#